data_AF-A0A3M7MDA4-F1
#
_entry.id   AF-A0A3M7MDA4-F1
#
_cell.length_a   1.000
_cell.length_b   1.000
_cell.length_c   1.000
_cell.angle_alpha   90.00
_cell.angle_beta   90.00
_cell.angle_gamma   90.00
#
_symmetry.space_group_name_H-M   'P 1'
#
loop_
_entity.id
_entity.type
_entity.pdbx_description
1 polymer ?
#
loop_
_entity_poly.entity_id
_entity_poly.type
_entity_poly.pdbx_seq_one_letter_code
_entity_poly.pdbx_strand_id
1 'polypeptide(L)'
;MKYDAAKPNGGNPNVENVNLQYTGLEFHYIYLMIMSFLVFLIIPGIGFLYSGLARRKSALSMLFQSFAVMGVVTFQWMFWGYSLAYSRTGNAFIGNLDNFGLKNVMSAPSPGSPFLPEIVFFQIVIGGSFERGRILPSMVFAFLWATIVYCPIANWTWNSNGWLFNLPSLDFAGGGPVHIASGWSALAYAMVLGKRLHKGDKIHGKAHNPTLVFIGTVFIWFGWFGFNGGSALNGTVRSMLAAFNTNTAASFGVLGWVSVEYVRTKGHFSVVGACSGAIAGLVGITPAAGYVSLWIAALIGFLTAAICSLCQNVDKWIKIDEGMDVFKLHGIGGMVGSFLTGIFGQAWIYDLDGLGPYDSLGGMDGVGVQVGRQLAEITAIASYSFVVSCILLYALKYIPGMHLRVTSEAEMMGLDLDQFGDEQIGDWSLMEQNHFEASASSSSSQNAAMAVPTGTKEA
;
A
#
# COMPACT_ATOMS: atom_id res chain seq x y z
N MET A 1 29.96 -9.60 7.26
CA MET A 1 30.59 -8.67 8.22
C MET A 1 29.75 -8.57 9.48
N LYS A 2 30.31 -8.11 10.61
CA LYS A 2 29.55 -7.97 11.87
C LYS A 2 29.52 -6.50 12.30
N TYR A 3 28.39 -6.08 12.82
CA TYR A 3 28.22 -4.78 13.45
C TYR A 3 29.14 -4.64 14.67
N ASP A 4 29.78 -3.49 14.84
CA ASP A 4 30.63 -3.15 15.99
C ASP A 4 29.94 -2.11 16.86
N ALA A 5 29.53 -2.50 18.07
CA ALA A 5 28.86 -1.61 19.01
C ALA A 5 29.76 -0.45 19.50
N ALA A 6 31.09 -0.58 19.42
CA ALA A 6 32.01 0.51 19.73
C ALA A 6 32.05 1.58 18.62
N LYS A 7 31.64 1.22 17.39
CA LYS A 7 31.54 2.11 16.23
C LYS A 7 30.12 2.09 15.67
N PRO A 8 29.11 2.62 16.38
CA PRO A 8 27.71 2.50 15.99
C PRO A 8 27.40 3.12 14.61
N ASN A 9 28.24 4.05 14.12
CA ASN A 9 28.06 4.72 12.82
C ASN A 9 28.84 4.02 11.69
N GLY A 10 29.56 2.94 11.99
CA GLY A 10 30.41 2.20 11.06
C GLY A 10 31.83 2.74 10.90
N GLY A 11 32.19 3.80 11.63
CA GLY A 11 33.52 4.40 11.61
C GLY A 11 33.52 5.92 11.60
N ASN A 12 34.71 6.53 11.69
CA ASN A 12 34.89 7.97 11.54
C ASN A 12 35.49 8.30 10.16
N PRO A 13 34.71 8.87 9.22
CA PRO A 13 35.17 9.11 7.85
C PRO A 13 36.32 10.11 7.72
N ASN A 14 36.64 10.87 8.78
CA ASN A 14 37.79 11.78 8.78
C ASN A 14 39.13 11.07 9.04
N VAL A 15 39.12 9.83 9.53
CA VAL A 15 40.33 9.08 9.91
C VAL A 15 40.43 7.71 9.25
N GLU A 16 39.31 7.15 8.77
CA GLU A 16 39.29 5.88 8.06
C GLU A 16 38.33 5.91 6.87
N ASN A 17 38.64 5.15 5.82
CA ASN A 17 37.73 4.98 4.69
C ASN A 17 36.65 3.96 5.05
N VAL A 18 35.49 4.45 5.46
CA VAL A 18 34.32 3.64 5.87
C VAL A 18 33.75 2.77 4.75
N ASN A 19 34.15 2.97 3.49
CA ASN A 19 33.72 2.15 2.37
C ASN A 19 34.52 0.85 2.23
N LEU A 20 35.71 0.76 2.82
CA LEU A 20 36.60 -0.41 2.67
C LEU A 20 35.96 -1.71 3.17
N GLN A 21 35.03 -1.63 4.13
CA GLN A 21 34.29 -2.79 4.60
C GLN A 21 33.40 -3.38 3.48
N TYR A 22 32.94 -2.58 2.52
CA TYR A 22 32.06 -3.04 1.43
C TYR A 22 32.79 -3.38 0.13
N THR A 23 34.13 -3.44 0.14
CA THR A 23 34.89 -3.78 -1.07
C THR A 23 34.54 -5.19 -1.57
N GLY A 24 34.12 -5.30 -2.82
CA GLY A 24 33.62 -6.54 -3.44
C GLY A 24 32.13 -6.82 -3.21
N LEU A 25 31.42 -5.98 -2.45
CA LEU A 25 29.99 -6.09 -2.14
C LEU A 25 29.18 -4.96 -2.77
N GLU A 26 29.79 -4.13 -3.60
CA GLU A 26 29.22 -2.88 -4.10
C GLU A 26 27.97 -3.11 -4.94
N PHE A 27 27.95 -4.20 -5.68
CA PHE A 27 26.80 -4.59 -6.49
C PHE A 27 25.53 -4.81 -5.65
N HIS A 28 25.65 -5.26 -4.38
CA HIS A 28 24.49 -5.47 -3.52
C HIS A 28 23.78 -4.16 -3.20
N TYR A 29 24.51 -3.15 -2.73
CA TYR A 29 23.88 -1.88 -2.41
C TYR A 29 23.49 -1.07 -3.64
N ILE A 30 24.19 -1.21 -4.79
CA ILE A 30 23.74 -0.61 -6.07
C ILE A 30 22.41 -1.24 -6.49
N TYR A 31 22.31 -2.57 -6.44
CA TYR A 31 21.06 -3.29 -6.74
C TYR A 31 19.94 -2.81 -5.82
N LEU A 32 20.18 -2.73 -4.51
CA LEU A 32 19.18 -2.25 -3.54
C LEU A 32 18.75 -0.81 -3.79
N MET A 33 19.68 0.11 -4.10
CA MET A 33 19.32 1.49 -4.42
C MET A 33 18.39 1.60 -5.63
N ILE A 34 18.65 0.80 -6.68
CA ILE A 34 17.75 0.71 -7.84
C ILE A 34 16.38 0.17 -7.40
N MET A 35 16.35 -0.92 -6.62
CA MET A 35 15.10 -1.50 -6.12
C MET A 35 14.30 -0.48 -5.27
N SER A 36 14.95 0.30 -4.41
CA SER A 36 14.31 1.37 -3.62
C SER A 36 13.66 2.44 -4.50
N PHE A 37 14.33 2.87 -5.58
CA PHE A 37 13.73 3.82 -6.53
C PHE A 37 12.55 3.24 -7.30
N LEU A 38 12.54 1.93 -7.57
CA LEU A 38 11.38 1.27 -8.15
C LEU A 38 10.20 1.27 -7.17
N VAL A 39 10.43 0.97 -5.89
CA VAL A 39 9.37 0.99 -4.84
C VAL A 39 8.68 2.34 -4.77
N PHE A 40 9.40 3.44 -4.94
CA PHE A 40 8.82 4.78 -4.96
C PHE A 40 7.64 4.92 -5.93
N LEU A 41 7.66 4.23 -7.08
CA LEU A 41 6.59 4.30 -8.09
C LEU A 41 5.26 3.70 -7.61
N ILE A 42 5.27 2.87 -6.56
CA ILE A 42 4.05 2.35 -5.94
C ILE A 42 3.21 3.51 -5.38
N ILE A 43 3.83 4.56 -4.83
CA ILE A 43 3.13 5.68 -4.18
C ILE A 43 2.24 6.45 -5.18
N PRO A 44 2.77 7.03 -6.28
CA PRO A 44 1.90 7.67 -7.27
C PRO A 44 0.99 6.65 -7.95
N GLY A 45 1.42 5.38 -8.09
CA GLY A 45 0.57 4.31 -8.61
C GLY A 45 -0.70 4.08 -7.77
N ILE A 46 -0.57 4.07 -6.43
CA ILE A 46 -1.68 4.02 -5.48
C ILE A 46 -2.57 5.26 -5.64
N GLY A 47 -1.97 6.44 -5.80
CA GLY A 47 -2.68 7.69 -6.09
C GLY A 47 -3.57 7.55 -7.33
N PHE A 48 -3.02 7.08 -8.46
CA PHE A 48 -3.78 6.86 -9.69
C PHE A 48 -4.84 5.77 -9.58
N LEU A 49 -4.50 4.63 -8.95
CA LEU A 49 -5.39 3.49 -8.77
C LEU A 49 -6.65 3.91 -7.99
N TYR A 50 -6.45 4.50 -6.80
CA TYR A 50 -7.55 4.89 -5.94
C TYR A 50 -8.26 6.14 -6.43
N SER A 51 -7.57 7.08 -7.08
CA SER A 51 -8.22 8.17 -7.79
C SER A 51 -9.22 7.58 -8.80
N GLY A 52 -8.80 6.67 -9.67
CA GLY A 52 -9.64 6.01 -10.68
C GLY A 52 -10.84 5.24 -10.11
N LEU A 53 -10.68 4.60 -8.94
CA LEU A 53 -11.75 3.90 -8.22
C LEU A 53 -12.71 4.84 -7.48
N ALA A 54 -12.21 5.97 -6.97
CA ALA A 54 -12.98 6.96 -6.26
C ALA A 54 -14.01 7.66 -7.17
N ARG A 55 -14.92 8.41 -6.56
CA ARG A 55 -15.84 9.30 -7.29
C ARG A 55 -15.04 10.41 -7.97
N ARG A 56 -15.42 10.80 -9.19
CA ARG A 56 -14.73 11.85 -9.98
C ARG A 56 -14.47 13.14 -9.18
N LYS A 57 -15.40 13.56 -8.33
CA LYS A 57 -15.34 14.76 -7.48
C LYS A 57 -14.40 14.66 -6.26
N SER A 58 -13.61 13.60 -6.17
CA SER A 58 -12.65 13.35 -5.08
C SER A 58 -11.33 12.78 -5.62
N ALA A 59 -11.14 12.83 -6.94
CA ALA A 59 -10.03 12.21 -7.64
C ALA A 59 -8.71 12.95 -7.36
N LEU A 60 -8.78 14.27 -7.23
CA LEU A 60 -7.62 15.15 -7.05
C LEU A 60 -7.14 15.13 -5.61
N SER A 61 -8.08 15.13 -4.66
CA SER A 61 -7.83 14.90 -3.24
C SER A 61 -7.03 13.61 -3.03
N MET A 62 -7.35 12.53 -3.76
CA MET A 62 -6.62 11.25 -3.67
C MET A 62 -5.19 11.33 -4.18
N LEU A 63 -4.96 12.05 -5.28
CA LEU A 63 -3.62 12.27 -5.80
C LEU A 63 -2.79 13.11 -4.82
N PHE A 64 -3.31 14.25 -4.37
CA PHE A 64 -2.63 15.10 -3.39
C PHE A 64 -2.34 14.36 -2.09
N GLN A 65 -3.33 13.64 -1.56
CA GLN A 65 -3.19 12.88 -0.32
C GLN A 65 -2.10 11.81 -0.42
N SER A 66 -1.95 11.13 -1.56
CA SER A 66 -0.86 10.16 -1.76
C SER A 66 0.54 10.79 -1.62
N PHE A 67 0.74 12.00 -2.15
CA PHE A 67 2.00 12.74 -2.00
C PHE A 67 2.20 13.34 -0.61
N ALA A 68 1.13 13.85 0.00
CA ALA A 68 1.20 14.43 1.34
C ALA A 68 1.53 13.37 2.40
N VAL A 69 0.89 12.18 2.33
CA VAL A 69 1.20 11.06 3.24
C VAL A 69 2.64 10.61 3.06
N MET A 70 3.15 10.57 1.83
CA MET A 70 4.57 10.27 1.58
C MET A 70 5.50 11.22 2.34
N GLY A 71 5.25 12.54 2.29
CA GLY A 71 6.06 13.51 3.04
C GLY A 71 6.00 13.30 4.55
N VAL A 72 4.81 13.04 5.08
CA VAL A 72 4.58 12.81 6.52
C VAL A 72 5.23 11.51 7.00
N VAL A 73 5.09 10.42 6.25
CA VAL A 73 5.68 9.12 6.60
C VAL A 73 7.20 9.16 6.46
N THR A 74 7.73 9.85 5.45
CA THR A 74 9.19 10.08 5.33
C THR A 74 9.71 10.82 6.56
N PHE A 75 9.04 11.90 6.98
CA PHE A 75 9.39 12.61 8.20
C PHE A 75 9.28 11.72 9.44
N GLN A 76 8.19 10.97 9.61
CA GLN A 76 8.00 10.05 10.74
C GLN A 76 9.11 9.01 10.82
N TRP A 77 9.50 8.44 9.68
CA TRP A 77 10.54 7.44 9.58
C TRP A 77 11.90 7.99 10.03
N MET A 78 12.26 9.18 9.54
CA MET A 78 13.48 9.89 9.94
C MET A 78 13.45 10.32 11.41
N PHE A 79 12.29 10.75 11.92
CA PHE A 79 12.14 11.27 13.27
C PHE A 79 12.34 10.17 14.31
N TRP A 80 11.58 9.08 14.22
CA TRP A 80 11.75 7.94 15.13
C TRP A 80 11.37 6.59 14.54
N GLY A 81 10.73 6.54 13.36
CA GLY A 81 10.14 5.31 12.85
C GLY A 81 11.18 4.23 12.58
N TYR A 82 12.32 4.62 11.99
CA TYR A 82 13.45 3.73 11.80
C TYR A 82 13.91 3.11 13.12
N SER A 83 14.06 3.92 14.17
CA SER A 83 14.51 3.48 15.49
C SER A 83 13.50 2.53 16.15
N LEU A 84 12.20 2.83 16.05
CA LEU A 84 11.14 2.02 16.64
C LEU A 84 10.94 0.67 15.90
N ALA A 85 11.29 0.59 14.61
CA ALA A 85 11.21 -0.65 13.85
C ALA A 85 12.49 -1.48 13.94
N TYR A 86 13.67 -0.86 13.86
CA TYR A 86 14.94 -1.53 13.57
C TYR A 86 16.05 -1.31 14.59
N SER A 87 15.79 -0.61 15.71
CA SER A 87 16.80 -0.48 16.76
C SER A 87 17.29 -1.86 17.23
N ARG A 88 18.63 -1.98 17.31
CA ARG A 88 19.34 -3.22 17.67
C ARG A 88 19.17 -3.62 19.12
N THR A 89 18.88 -2.64 19.98
CA THR A 89 18.75 -2.74 21.43
C THR A 89 17.28 -2.67 21.86
N GLY A 90 16.35 -2.74 20.89
CA GLY A 90 14.92 -2.87 21.12
C GLY A 90 14.52 -4.16 21.83
N ASN A 91 13.25 -4.26 22.18
CA ASN A 91 12.67 -5.49 22.71
C ASN A 91 11.87 -6.24 21.64
N ALA A 92 11.25 -7.36 22.03
CA ALA A 92 10.52 -8.23 21.10
C ALA A 92 9.27 -7.61 20.46
N PHE A 93 8.74 -6.53 21.04
CA PHE A 93 7.50 -5.89 20.60
C PHE A 93 7.70 -4.53 19.95
N ILE A 94 8.75 -3.79 20.32
CA ILE A 94 9.07 -2.49 19.72
C ILE A 94 10.55 -2.16 19.93
N GLY A 95 11.11 -1.40 18.98
CA GLY A 95 12.40 -0.74 19.13
C GLY A 95 12.41 0.32 20.22
N ASN A 96 13.54 1.00 20.36
CA ASN A 96 13.71 2.14 21.28
C ASN A 96 14.07 3.40 20.48
N LEU A 97 14.62 4.42 21.15
CA LEU A 97 14.97 5.71 20.53
C LEU A 97 16.50 5.91 20.33
N ASP A 98 17.29 4.83 20.35
CA ASP A 98 18.75 4.91 20.18
C ASP A 98 19.16 5.52 18.82
N ASN A 99 18.33 5.32 17.79
CA ASN A 99 18.51 5.87 16.45
C ASN A 99 17.53 7.03 16.14
N PHE A 100 17.02 7.73 17.17
CA PHE A 100 16.18 8.92 16.99
C PHE A 100 16.85 9.96 16.07
N GLY A 101 16.09 10.52 15.13
CA GLY A 101 16.63 11.46 14.14
C GLY A 101 17.68 10.84 13.21
N LEU A 102 17.64 9.52 12.99
CA LEU A 102 18.66 8.74 12.28
C LEU A 102 20.07 8.86 12.90
N LYS A 103 20.14 9.16 14.20
CA LYS A 103 21.40 9.17 14.93
C LYS A 103 22.08 7.81 14.76
N ASN A 104 23.34 7.86 14.38
CA ASN A 104 24.19 6.69 14.18
C ASN A 104 23.81 5.75 13.00
N VAL A 105 22.84 6.14 12.17
CA VAL A 105 22.43 5.39 10.98
C VAL A 105 23.27 5.86 9.79
N MET A 106 24.39 5.19 9.55
CA MET A 106 25.34 5.62 8.51
C MET A 106 26.01 4.42 7.83
N SER A 107 27.31 4.22 8.07
CA SER A 107 28.14 3.26 7.36
C SER A 107 28.27 1.90 8.05
N ALA A 108 27.63 1.71 9.21
CA ALA A 108 27.61 0.42 9.89
C ALA A 108 26.87 -0.63 9.05
N PRO A 109 27.22 -1.92 9.13
CA PRO A 109 26.45 -2.98 8.46
C PRO A 109 25.01 -2.98 8.97
N SER A 110 24.02 -2.93 8.09
CA SER A 110 22.59 -2.77 8.46
C SER A 110 22.05 -3.90 9.34
N PRO A 111 20.97 -3.69 10.11
CA PRO A 111 20.37 -4.74 10.94
C PRO A 111 19.72 -5.86 10.11
N GLY A 112 19.27 -5.56 8.88
CA GLY A 112 18.65 -6.55 8.00
C GLY A 112 19.64 -7.36 7.16
N SER A 113 20.78 -6.77 6.78
CA SER A 113 21.79 -7.45 5.97
C SER A 113 23.19 -6.88 6.21
N PRO A 114 24.20 -7.72 6.51
CA PRO A 114 25.56 -7.25 6.71
C PRO A 114 26.26 -6.84 5.39
N PHE A 115 25.62 -7.05 4.24
CA PHE A 115 26.14 -6.65 2.93
C PHE A 115 25.85 -5.18 2.60
N LEU A 116 24.97 -4.55 3.37
CA LEU A 116 24.49 -3.21 3.11
C LEU A 116 24.92 -2.25 4.22
N PRO A 117 25.38 -1.03 3.86
CA PRO A 117 25.40 0.07 4.81
C PRO A 117 24.00 0.35 5.36
N GLU A 118 23.90 0.68 6.64
CA GLU A 118 22.64 1.01 7.31
C GLU A 118 21.93 2.20 6.64
N ILE A 119 22.70 3.13 6.06
CA ILE A 119 22.16 4.26 5.29
C ILE A 119 21.40 3.83 4.02
N VAL A 120 21.74 2.70 3.42
CA VAL A 120 21.01 2.16 2.24
C VAL A 120 19.72 1.50 2.70
N PHE A 121 19.78 0.79 3.83
CA PHE A 121 18.62 0.10 4.41
C PHE A 121 17.52 1.06 4.87
N PHE A 122 17.86 2.25 5.42
CA PHE A 122 16.83 3.22 5.83
C PHE A 122 15.95 3.70 4.67
N GLN A 123 16.48 3.76 3.44
CA GLN A 123 15.83 4.33 2.27
C GLN A 123 14.77 3.43 1.64
N ILE A 124 14.61 2.19 2.13
CA ILE A 124 13.75 1.16 1.55
C ILE A 124 12.25 1.37 1.91
N VAL A 125 11.92 2.22 2.88
CA VAL A 125 10.53 2.41 3.36
C VAL A 125 9.98 3.77 2.95
N ILE A 126 9.10 3.83 1.93
CA ILE A 126 8.36 5.06 1.65
C ILE A 126 6.91 4.76 1.20
N GLY A 127 5.97 5.22 2.02
CA GLY A 127 4.65 5.67 1.55
C GLY A 127 3.45 4.76 1.81
N GLY A 128 2.30 5.41 1.99
CA GLY A 128 0.97 4.82 2.05
C GLY A 128 -0.06 5.87 1.61
N SER A 129 -1.32 5.48 1.44
CA SER A 129 -2.40 6.42 1.18
C SER A 129 -3.64 6.01 1.97
N PHE A 130 -4.44 6.99 2.35
CA PHE A 130 -5.73 6.80 3.00
C PHE A 130 -6.80 7.52 2.16
N GLU A 131 -8.05 7.09 2.27
CA GLU A 131 -9.17 7.68 1.54
C GLU A 131 -10.20 8.27 2.53
N ARG A 132 -11.00 9.26 2.09
CA ARG A 132 -12.20 9.80 2.78
C ARG A 132 -11.99 10.47 4.14
N GLY A 133 -10.78 10.91 4.42
CA GLY A 133 -10.52 11.81 5.53
C GLY A 133 -10.41 13.26 5.08
N ARG A 134 -10.65 14.20 5.99
CA ARG A 134 -10.05 15.54 5.85
C ARG A 134 -8.53 15.38 5.73
N ILE A 135 -7.89 16.08 4.80
CA ILE A 135 -6.45 15.93 4.53
C ILE A 135 -5.62 16.04 5.81
N LEU A 136 -5.80 17.11 6.59
CA LEU A 136 -4.98 17.34 7.79
C LEU A 136 -5.15 16.26 8.88
N PRO A 137 -6.38 15.89 9.31
CA PRO A 137 -6.58 14.74 10.19
C PRO A 137 -6.00 13.43 9.66
N SER A 138 -6.06 13.21 8.34
CA SER A 138 -5.47 12.03 7.70
C SER A 138 -3.94 12.02 7.82
N MET A 139 -3.28 13.18 7.71
CA MET A 139 -1.83 13.30 7.92
C MET A 139 -1.43 12.97 9.36
N VAL A 140 -2.16 13.51 10.35
CA VAL A 140 -1.89 13.20 11.76
C VAL A 140 -2.16 11.73 12.05
N PHE A 141 -3.24 11.17 11.52
CA PHE A 141 -3.51 9.74 11.60
C PHE A 141 -2.37 8.92 11.00
N ALA A 142 -1.88 9.28 9.80
CA ALA A 142 -0.78 8.59 9.14
C ALA A 142 0.49 8.58 10.00
N PHE A 143 0.87 9.72 10.58
CA PHE A 143 2.04 9.83 11.46
C PHE A 143 1.90 8.94 12.71
N LEU A 144 0.74 9.00 13.37
CA LEU A 144 0.48 8.22 14.57
C LEU A 144 0.40 6.73 14.25
N TRP A 145 -0.34 6.34 13.22
CA TRP A 145 -0.47 4.97 12.75
C TRP A 145 0.88 4.37 12.37
N ALA A 146 1.71 5.11 11.62
CA ALA A 146 3.06 4.67 11.30
C ALA A 146 3.89 4.41 12.58
N THR A 147 3.68 5.20 13.62
CA THR A 147 4.40 5.09 14.90
C THR A 147 3.93 3.93 15.76
N ILE A 148 2.62 3.79 15.97
CA ILE A 148 2.07 2.83 16.96
C ILE A 148 1.44 1.58 16.35
N VAL A 149 1.31 1.49 15.03
CA VAL A 149 0.83 0.29 14.33
C VAL A 149 1.94 -0.29 13.49
N TYR A 150 2.45 0.46 12.51
CA TYR A 150 3.46 -0.05 11.58
C TYR A 150 4.79 -0.37 12.26
N CYS A 151 5.39 0.54 13.04
CA CYS A 151 6.70 0.30 13.65
C CYS A 151 6.72 -0.93 14.58
N PRO A 152 5.73 -1.15 15.47
CA PRO A 152 5.64 -2.40 16.24
C PRO A 152 5.56 -3.64 15.35
N ILE A 153 4.67 -3.66 14.35
CA ILE A 153 4.50 -4.83 13.47
C ILE A 153 5.77 -5.10 12.65
N ALA A 154 6.42 -4.05 12.14
CA ALA A 154 7.71 -4.16 11.46
C ALA A 154 8.79 -4.70 12.39
N ASN A 155 8.83 -4.25 13.66
CA ASN A 155 9.75 -4.81 14.66
C ASN A 155 9.47 -6.29 14.90
N TRP A 156 8.21 -6.70 15.04
CA TRP A 156 7.86 -8.11 15.27
C TRP A 156 8.40 -8.99 14.15
N THR A 157 8.22 -8.53 12.91
CA THR A 157 8.43 -9.33 11.69
C THR A 157 9.88 -9.32 11.22
N TRP A 158 10.54 -8.16 11.27
CA TRP A 158 11.83 -7.96 10.57
C TRP A 158 12.99 -7.57 11.49
N ASN A 159 12.73 -7.15 12.73
CA ASN A 159 13.83 -6.95 13.67
C ASN A 159 14.27 -8.30 14.22
N SER A 160 15.58 -8.53 14.36
CA SER A 160 16.12 -9.77 14.92
C SER A 160 15.68 -10.02 16.36
N ASN A 161 15.31 -8.97 17.10
CA ASN A 161 14.71 -9.08 18.43
C ASN A 161 13.21 -9.40 18.39
N GLY A 162 12.54 -9.18 17.25
CA GLY A 162 11.11 -9.31 17.06
C GLY A 162 10.56 -10.69 17.40
N TRP A 163 9.40 -10.76 18.05
CA TRP A 163 8.86 -12.06 18.47
C TRP A 163 8.38 -12.94 17.30
N LEU A 164 7.92 -12.37 16.17
CA LEU A 164 7.53 -13.15 14.98
C LEU A 164 8.77 -13.64 14.22
N PHE A 165 9.80 -12.81 14.12
CA PHE A 165 11.12 -13.19 13.64
C PHE A 165 11.67 -14.40 14.42
N ASN A 166 11.52 -14.38 15.75
CA ASN A 166 11.94 -15.47 16.64
C ASN A 166 10.93 -16.64 16.75
N LEU A 167 9.69 -16.48 16.24
CA LEU A 167 8.70 -17.55 16.02
C LEU A 167 8.95 -18.33 14.71
N PRO A 168 10.10 -18.10 14.08
CA PRO A 168 10.30 -18.02 12.61
C PRO A 168 9.03 -18.10 11.76
N SER A 169 8.18 -17.07 11.80
CA SER A 169 7.19 -16.89 10.73
C SER A 169 7.88 -16.36 9.46
N LEU A 170 7.36 -16.74 8.29
CA LEU A 170 7.92 -16.41 7.00
C LEU A 170 7.17 -15.24 6.38
N ASP A 171 7.82 -14.09 6.34
CA ASP A 171 7.34 -12.94 5.58
C ASP A 171 8.51 -12.31 4.83
N PHE A 172 8.58 -12.59 3.53
CA PHE A 172 9.70 -12.18 2.69
C PHE A 172 9.73 -10.66 2.47
N ALA A 173 8.61 -10.06 2.06
CA ALA A 173 8.57 -8.67 1.61
C ALA A 173 7.47 -7.81 2.27
N GLY A 174 6.69 -8.35 3.22
CA GLY A 174 5.74 -7.57 4.00
C GLY A 174 4.28 -7.93 3.78
N GLY A 175 3.96 -9.22 3.66
CA GLY A 175 2.59 -9.73 3.71
C GLY A 175 1.87 -9.25 4.97
N GLY A 176 2.53 -9.36 6.11
CA GLY A 176 2.06 -8.88 7.40
C GLY A 176 2.12 -7.36 7.55
N PRO A 177 3.32 -6.75 7.73
CA PRO A 177 3.49 -5.33 8.01
C PRO A 177 2.88 -4.37 7.01
N VAL A 178 2.80 -4.75 5.73
CA VAL A 178 2.26 -3.88 4.68
C VAL A 178 0.83 -4.24 4.36
N HIS A 179 0.54 -5.48 3.95
CA HIS A 179 -0.78 -5.81 3.40
C HIS A 179 -1.82 -6.16 4.45
N ILE A 180 -1.55 -7.11 5.34
CA ILE A 180 -2.50 -7.47 6.42
C ILE A 180 -2.74 -6.25 7.31
N ALA A 181 -1.67 -5.58 7.75
CA ALA A 181 -1.79 -4.41 8.62
C ALA A 181 -2.62 -3.27 7.99
N SER A 182 -2.32 -2.88 6.74
CA SER A 182 -3.09 -1.82 6.07
C SER A 182 -4.53 -2.24 5.75
N GLY A 183 -4.75 -3.48 5.32
CA GLY A 183 -6.08 -3.99 5.01
C GLY A 183 -7.01 -4.01 6.23
N TRP A 184 -6.53 -4.50 7.37
CA TRP A 184 -7.31 -4.51 8.62
C TRP A 184 -7.45 -3.11 9.22
N SER A 185 -6.46 -2.23 9.04
CA SER A 185 -6.58 -0.81 9.42
C SER A 185 -7.60 -0.07 8.55
N ALA A 186 -7.68 -0.38 7.26
CA ALA A 186 -8.69 0.16 6.35
C ALA A 186 -10.09 -0.31 6.74
N LEU A 187 -10.24 -1.58 7.15
CA LEU A 187 -11.51 -2.07 7.68
C LEU A 187 -11.92 -1.33 8.97
N ALA A 188 -10.96 -1.10 9.89
CA ALA A 188 -11.19 -0.29 11.09
C ALA A 188 -11.60 1.15 10.73
N TYR A 189 -10.92 1.76 9.75
CA TYR A 189 -11.22 3.08 9.23
C TYR A 189 -12.66 3.17 8.73
N ALA A 190 -13.06 2.27 7.84
CA ALA A 190 -14.41 2.19 7.30
C ALA A 190 -15.47 1.99 8.37
N MET A 191 -15.19 1.15 9.37
CA MET A 191 -16.10 0.88 10.47
C MET A 191 -16.35 2.12 11.35
N VAL A 192 -15.29 2.86 11.70
CA VAL A 192 -15.39 4.01 12.62
C VAL A 192 -15.99 5.25 11.96
N LEU A 193 -15.66 5.49 10.68
CA LEU A 193 -16.23 6.59 9.90
C LEU A 193 -17.69 6.33 9.52
N GLY A 194 -18.07 5.06 9.34
CA GLY A 194 -19.42 4.64 9.00
C GLY A 194 -19.74 4.80 7.50
N LYS A 195 -20.94 4.32 7.11
CA LYS A 195 -21.33 4.20 5.70
C LYS A 195 -21.40 5.55 4.98
N ARG A 196 -21.06 5.54 3.68
CA ARG A 196 -21.23 6.69 2.78
C ARG A 196 -22.70 7.04 2.59
N LEU A 197 -22.99 8.32 2.35
CA LEU A 197 -24.32 8.75 1.94
C LEU A 197 -24.49 8.54 0.43
N HIS A 198 -25.65 8.00 0.05
CA HIS A 198 -25.94 7.55 -1.33
C HIS A 198 -27.24 8.14 -1.89
N LYS A 199 -27.80 9.20 -1.29
CA LYS A 199 -29.06 9.78 -1.77
C LYS A 199 -28.90 10.33 -3.19
N GLY A 200 -29.43 9.62 -4.19
CA GLY A 200 -29.63 10.11 -5.55
C GLY A 200 -28.69 9.56 -6.63
N ASP A 201 -27.64 8.81 -6.30
CA ASP A 201 -26.68 8.32 -7.30
C ASP A 201 -27.20 7.07 -8.03
N LYS A 202 -27.35 7.12 -9.36
CA LYS A 202 -27.81 5.97 -10.18
C LYS A 202 -26.72 4.94 -10.46
N ILE A 203 -25.44 5.29 -10.26
CA ILE A 203 -24.28 4.44 -10.56
C ILE A 203 -23.46 4.27 -9.28
N HIS A 204 -23.69 3.15 -8.60
CA HIS A 204 -22.95 2.80 -7.39
C HIS A 204 -21.77 1.87 -7.72
N GLY A 205 -20.62 2.11 -7.10
CA GLY A 205 -19.49 1.17 -7.07
C GLY A 205 -18.76 0.93 -8.40
N LYS A 206 -18.89 1.82 -9.39
CA LYS A 206 -18.08 1.77 -10.61
C LYS A 206 -16.94 2.79 -10.53
N ALA A 207 -15.76 2.37 -10.99
CA ALA A 207 -14.61 3.26 -11.17
C ALA A 207 -15.01 4.45 -12.04
N HIS A 208 -14.65 5.68 -11.61
CA HIS A 208 -14.94 6.86 -12.41
C HIS A 208 -14.06 6.91 -13.67
N ASN A 209 -12.85 6.33 -13.61
CA ASN A 209 -11.92 6.28 -14.73
C ASN A 209 -11.08 4.98 -14.72
N PRO A 210 -11.52 3.94 -15.44
CA PRO A 210 -10.78 2.68 -15.56
C PRO A 210 -9.36 2.82 -16.16
N THR A 211 -9.09 3.87 -16.93
CA THR A 211 -7.74 4.15 -17.47
C THR A 211 -6.78 4.57 -16.37
N LEU A 212 -7.23 5.39 -15.41
CA LEU A 212 -6.41 5.75 -14.24
C LEU A 212 -6.15 4.53 -13.35
N VAL A 213 -7.15 3.65 -13.18
CA VAL A 213 -6.98 2.36 -12.50
C VAL A 213 -5.88 1.53 -13.19
N PHE A 214 -5.91 1.45 -14.52
CA PHE A 214 -4.91 0.72 -15.30
C PHE A 214 -3.51 1.33 -15.17
N ILE A 215 -3.36 2.65 -15.34
CA ILE A 215 -2.07 3.35 -15.19
C ILE A 215 -1.51 3.17 -13.77
N GLY A 216 -2.35 3.34 -12.75
CA GLY A 216 -1.96 3.10 -11.36
C GLY A 216 -1.47 1.67 -11.14
N THR A 217 -2.17 0.68 -11.71
CA THR A 217 -1.78 -0.72 -11.65
C THR A 217 -0.43 -0.98 -12.34
N VAL A 218 -0.15 -0.33 -13.47
CA VAL A 218 1.15 -0.46 -14.17
C VAL A 218 2.29 0.06 -13.29
N PHE A 219 2.14 1.23 -12.67
CA PHE A 219 3.16 1.76 -11.76
C PHE A 219 3.34 0.91 -10.51
N ILE A 220 2.23 0.41 -9.93
CA ILE A 220 2.29 -0.48 -8.77
C ILE A 220 3.00 -1.78 -9.13
N TRP A 221 2.65 -2.42 -10.24
CA TRP A 221 3.30 -3.66 -10.70
C TRP A 221 4.78 -3.42 -10.97
N PHE A 222 5.13 -2.36 -11.70
CA PHE A 222 6.52 -2.05 -11.98
C PHE A 222 7.33 -1.76 -10.70
N GLY A 223 6.76 -1.01 -9.77
CA GLY A 223 7.39 -0.77 -8.47
C GLY A 223 7.50 -2.02 -7.59
N TRP A 224 6.60 -3.00 -7.77
CA TRP A 224 6.64 -4.26 -7.03
C TRP A 224 7.83 -5.15 -7.36
N PHE A 225 8.45 -4.98 -8.54
CA PHE A 225 9.74 -5.60 -8.83
C PHE A 225 10.82 -5.13 -7.84
N GLY A 226 10.83 -3.83 -7.51
CA GLY A 226 11.66 -3.28 -6.46
C GLY A 226 11.28 -3.80 -5.08
N PHE A 227 9.97 -3.83 -4.81
CA PHE A 227 9.42 -4.22 -3.52
C PHE A 227 9.84 -5.64 -3.14
N ASN A 228 9.52 -6.64 -3.97
CA ASN A 228 9.88 -8.02 -3.69
C ASN A 228 11.34 -8.32 -4.06
N GLY A 229 11.83 -7.84 -5.21
CA GLY A 229 13.20 -8.11 -5.65
C GLY A 229 14.26 -7.56 -4.68
N GLY A 230 14.00 -6.42 -4.04
CA GLY A 230 14.86 -5.82 -3.04
C GLY A 230 14.81 -6.50 -1.66
N SER A 231 13.74 -7.23 -1.32
CA SER A 231 13.54 -7.79 0.02
C SER A 231 14.48 -8.91 0.41
N ALA A 232 15.25 -9.47 -0.53
CA ALA A 232 16.38 -10.34 -0.19
C ALA A 232 17.55 -9.58 0.47
N LEU A 233 17.56 -8.25 0.42
CA LEU A 233 18.60 -7.37 0.97
C LEU A 233 20.02 -7.68 0.45
N ASN A 234 20.07 -8.23 -0.76
CA ASN A 234 21.25 -8.49 -1.55
C ASN A 234 20.85 -8.62 -3.04
N GLY A 235 21.85 -8.71 -3.92
CA GLY A 235 21.69 -8.88 -5.37
C GLY A 235 22.06 -10.28 -5.83
N THR A 236 21.31 -11.31 -5.41
CA THR A 236 21.63 -12.72 -5.69
C THR A 236 20.61 -13.36 -6.64
N VAL A 237 20.80 -14.65 -6.96
CA VAL A 237 19.84 -15.44 -7.74
C VAL A 237 18.48 -15.49 -7.03
N ARG A 238 18.46 -15.51 -5.69
CA ARG A 238 17.22 -15.42 -4.91
C ARG A 238 16.44 -14.13 -5.18
N SER A 239 17.13 -12.99 -5.23
CA SER A 239 16.52 -11.68 -5.54
C SER A 239 15.94 -11.64 -6.96
N MET A 240 16.68 -12.19 -7.93
CA MET A 240 16.24 -12.30 -9.32
C MET A 240 15.01 -13.20 -9.44
N LEU A 241 15.01 -14.34 -8.74
CA LEU A 241 13.87 -15.24 -8.71
C LEU A 241 12.65 -14.60 -8.05
N ALA A 242 12.82 -13.84 -6.96
CA ALA A 242 11.73 -13.13 -6.31
C ALA A 242 11.09 -12.08 -7.24
N ALA A 243 11.89 -11.36 -8.03
CA ALA A 243 11.40 -10.44 -9.06
C ALA A 243 10.59 -11.19 -10.14
N PHE A 244 11.04 -12.35 -10.59
CA PHE A 244 10.30 -13.18 -11.56
C PHE A 244 9.02 -13.81 -10.98
N ASN A 245 9.06 -14.30 -9.74
CA ASN A 245 7.90 -14.80 -9.01
C ASN A 245 6.83 -13.71 -8.88
N THR A 246 7.25 -12.46 -8.65
CA THR A 246 6.37 -11.29 -8.59
C THR A 246 5.59 -11.09 -9.88
N ASN A 247 6.29 -11.06 -11.02
CA ASN A 247 5.65 -10.93 -12.33
C ASN A 247 4.72 -12.11 -12.65
N THR A 248 5.17 -13.32 -12.32
CA THR A 248 4.43 -14.55 -12.58
C THR A 248 3.12 -14.58 -11.78
N ALA A 249 3.18 -14.28 -10.48
CA ALA A 249 2.01 -14.25 -9.62
C ALA A 249 1.04 -13.13 -10.00
N ALA A 250 1.52 -11.95 -10.39
CA ALA A 250 0.66 -10.88 -10.91
C ALA A 250 -0.09 -11.31 -12.18
N SER A 251 0.63 -11.93 -13.13
CA SER A 251 0.06 -12.43 -14.37
C SER A 251 -1.00 -13.51 -14.13
N PHE A 252 -0.72 -14.47 -13.25
CA PHE A 252 -1.68 -15.50 -12.88
C PHE A 252 -2.79 -14.99 -11.96
N GLY A 253 -2.56 -13.91 -11.22
CA GLY A 253 -3.59 -13.20 -10.48
C GLY A 253 -4.61 -12.55 -11.41
N VAL A 254 -4.19 -11.95 -12.52
CA VAL A 254 -5.10 -11.50 -13.59
C VAL A 254 -5.96 -12.68 -14.07
N LEU A 255 -5.34 -13.82 -14.39
CA LEU A 255 -6.05 -15.01 -14.86
C LEU A 255 -7.04 -15.54 -13.80
N GLY A 256 -6.64 -15.61 -12.53
CA GLY A 256 -7.48 -16.08 -11.43
C GLY A 256 -8.72 -15.21 -11.23
N TRP A 257 -8.53 -13.89 -11.18
CA TRP A 257 -9.64 -12.96 -11.02
C TRP A 257 -10.57 -12.97 -12.22
N VAL A 258 -10.01 -12.85 -13.43
CA VAL A 258 -10.78 -12.79 -14.68
C VAL A 258 -11.55 -14.10 -14.88
N SER A 259 -10.99 -15.26 -14.53
CA SER A 259 -11.71 -16.54 -14.65
C SER A 259 -12.95 -16.56 -13.75
N VAL A 260 -12.80 -16.19 -12.48
CA VAL A 260 -13.94 -16.12 -11.53
C VAL A 260 -14.97 -15.11 -11.99
N GLU A 261 -14.52 -13.93 -12.42
CA GLU A 261 -15.41 -12.87 -12.87
C GLU A 261 -16.12 -13.22 -14.17
N TYR A 262 -15.44 -13.80 -15.15
CA TYR A 262 -16.01 -14.21 -16.43
C TYR A 262 -17.14 -15.23 -16.24
N VAL A 263 -16.95 -16.22 -15.36
CA VAL A 263 -18.00 -17.18 -14.99
C VAL A 263 -19.17 -16.44 -14.31
N ARG A 264 -18.87 -15.59 -13.34
CA ARG A 264 -19.86 -14.83 -12.57
C ARG A 264 -20.70 -13.88 -13.44
N THR A 265 -20.07 -13.23 -14.41
CA THR A 265 -20.71 -12.25 -15.32
C THR A 265 -21.29 -12.88 -16.56
N LYS A 266 -21.22 -14.21 -16.70
CA LYS A 266 -21.71 -14.96 -17.86
C LYS A 266 -21.04 -14.54 -19.18
N GLY A 267 -19.72 -14.32 -19.13
CA GLY A 267 -18.89 -14.14 -20.32
C GLY A 267 -18.38 -12.73 -20.58
N HIS A 268 -18.41 -11.84 -19.59
CA HIS A 268 -17.94 -10.45 -19.74
C HIS A 268 -16.61 -10.20 -19.03
N PHE A 269 -15.74 -9.42 -19.69
CA PHE A 269 -14.44 -9.00 -19.17
C PHE A 269 -14.51 -7.63 -18.48
N SER A 270 -13.62 -7.41 -17.51
CA SER A 270 -13.49 -6.16 -16.77
C SER A 270 -12.02 -5.77 -16.66
N VAL A 271 -11.66 -4.58 -17.15
CA VAL A 271 -10.30 -4.03 -16.99
C VAL A 271 -10.01 -3.77 -15.52
N VAL A 272 -10.98 -3.24 -14.77
CA VAL A 272 -10.84 -3.02 -13.33
C VAL A 272 -10.64 -4.34 -12.61
N GLY A 273 -11.40 -5.39 -12.99
CA GLY A 273 -11.23 -6.72 -12.43
C GLY A 273 -9.87 -7.34 -12.74
N ALA A 274 -9.38 -7.21 -13.97
CA ALA A 274 -8.03 -7.62 -14.33
C ALA A 274 -6.97 -6.89 -13.50
N CYS A 275 -7.12 -5.58 -13.31
CA CYS A 275 -6.24 -4.77 -12.46
C CYS A 275 -6.28 -5.24 -10.99
N SER A 276 -7.47 -5.45 -10.42
CA SER A 276 -7.63 -6.01 -9.08
C SER A 276 -7.01 -7.40 -8.95
N GLY A 277 -7.09 -8.23 -9.99
CA GLY A 277 -6.44 -9.54 -10.06
C GLY A 277 -4.92 -9.44 -10.04
N ALA A 278 -4.34 -8.51 -10.81
CA ALA A 278 -2.90 -8.25 -10.77
C ALA A 278 -2.44 -7.84 -9.36
N ILE A 279 -3.13 -6.89 -8.73
CA ILE A 279 -2.83 -6.42 -7.37
C ILE A 279 -2.98 -7.56 -6.35
N ALA A 280 -4.06 -8.35 -6.41
CA ALA A 280 -4.25 -9.49 -5.51
C ALA A 280 -3.15 -10.55 -5.67
N GLY A 281 -2.70 -10.81 -6.91
CA GLY A 281 -1.58 -11.71 -7.17
C GLY A 281 -0.25 -11.19 -6.61
N LEU A 282 0.02 -9.89 -6.78
CA LEU A 282 1.17 -9.19 -6.20
C LEU A 282 1.16 -9.25 -4.67
N VAL A 283 0.03 -8.96 -4.03
CA VAL A 283 -0.15 -9.07 -2.58
C VAL A 283 0.08 -10.50 -2.09
N GLY A 284 -0.52 -11.48 -2.77
CA GLY A 284 -0.42 -12.88 -2.38
C GLY A 284 0.99 -13.42 -2.41
N ILE A 285 1.80 -13.00 -3.39
CA ILE A 285 3.19 -13.47 -3.51
C ILE A 285 4.16 -12.72 -2.61
N THR A 286 3.84 -11.51 -2.13
CA THR A 286 4.71 -10.70 -1.25
C THR A 286 5.37 -11.51 -0.11
N PRO A 287 4.62 -12.23 0.74
CA PRO A 287 5.26 -12.99 1.83
C PRO A 287 6.05 -14.23 1.34
N ALA A 288 5.84 -14.68 0.09
CA ALA A 288 6.38 -15.92 -0.47
C ALA A 288 7.49 -15.71 -1.54
N ALA A 289 7.68 -14.50 -2.07
CA ALA A 289 8.36 -14.31 -3.35
C ALA A 289 9.79 -14.86 -3.38
N GLY A 290 10.53 -14.80 -2.27
CA GLY A 290 11.87 -15.38 -2.14
C GLY A 290 11.92 -16.73 -1.42
N TYR A 291 10.80 -17.45 -1.34
CA TYR A 291 10.69 -18.77 -0.68
C TYR A 291 10.10 -19.86 -1.57
N VAL A 292 9.54 -19.53 -2.74
CA VAL A 292 8.83 -20.50 -3.58
C VAL A 292 9.37 -20.53 -5.02
N SER A 293 9.15 -21.63 -5.71
CA SER A 293 9.46 -21.78 -7.14
C SER A 293 8.42 -21.10 -8.05
N LEU A 294 8.77 -20.90 -9.33
CA LEU A 294 7.96 -20.15 -10.30
C LEU A 294 6.53 -20.66 -10.46
N TRP A 295 6.34 -21.97 -10.60
CA TRP A 295 4.99 -22.53 -10.77
C TRP A 295 4.15 -22.45 -9.49
N ILE A 296 4.80 -22.49 -8.34
CA ILE A 296 4.14 -22.23 -7.06
C ILE A 296 3.77 -20.74 -6.95
N ALA A 297 4.62 -19.83 -7.40
CA ALA A 297 4.28 -18.40 -7.45
C ALA A 297 3.06 -18.14 -8.36
N ALA A 298 3.00 -18.80 -9.52
CA ALA A 298 1.82 -18.77 -10.40
C ALA A 298 0.56 -19.26 -9.68
N LEU A 299 0.65 -20.38 -8.95
CA LEU A 299 -0.44 -20.95 -8.17
C LEU A 299 -0.91 -20.00 -7.06
N ILE A 300 0.02 -19.43 -6.28
CA ILE A 300 -0.28 -18.46 -5.22
C ILE A 300 -0.99 -17.23 -5.80
N GLY A 301 -0.49 -16.68 -6.90
CA GLY A 301 -1.11 -15.54 -7.58
C GLY A 301 -2.54 -15.83 -8.02
N PHE A 302 -2.74 -16.97 -8.71
CA PHE A 302 -4.06 -17.41 -9.17
C PHE A 302 -5.04 -17.61 -8.01
N LEU A 303 -4.66 -18.37 -6.98
CA LEU A 303 -5.52 -18.69 -5.84
C LEU A 303 -5.88 -17.44 -5.05
N THR A 304 -4.91 -16.57 -4.79
CA THR A 304 -5.13 -15.33 -4.04
C THR A 304 -6.14 -14.44 -4.77
N ALA A 305 -5.94 -14.21 -6.07
CA ALA A 305 -6.85 -13.39 -6.85
C ALA A 305 -8.25 -14.00 -7.02
N ALA A 306 -8.33 -15.32 -7.19
CA ALA A 306 -9.61 -16.03 -7.25
C ALA A 306 -10.39 -15.89 -5.93
N ILE A 307 -9.73 -16.10 -4.78
CA ILE A 307 -10.33 -15.95 -3.45
C ILE A 307 -10.78 -14.50 -3.22
N CYS A 308 -9.93 -13.51 -3.50
CA CYS A 308 -10.30 -12.11 -3.38
C CYS A 308 -11.50 -11.74 -4.28
N SER A 309 -11.56 -12.28 -5.51
CA SER A 309 -12.71 -12.08 -6.41
C SER A 309 -13.99 -12.73 -5.88
N LEU A 310 -13.90 -13.92 -5.26
CA LEU A 310 -15.03 -14.58 -4.60
C LEU A 310 -15.54 -13.78 -3.40
N CYS A 311 -14.66 -13.04 -2.71
CA CYS A 311 -14.98 -12.13 -1.61
C CYS A 311 -15.56 -10.78 -2.05
N GLN A 312 -16.01 -10.60 -3.30
CA GLN A 312 -16.59 -9.32 -3.80
C GLN A 312 -17.72 -8.72 -2.94
N ASN A 313 -18.46 -9.54 -2.19
CA ASN A 313 -19.58 -9.10 -1.35
C ASN A 313 -19.21 -9.04 0.13
N VAL A 314 -17.93 -9.09 0.48
CA VAL A 314 -17.47 -9.10 1.88
C VAL A 314 -18.02 -7.92 2.68
N ASP A 315 -18.02 -6.72 2.10
CA ASP A 315 -18.59 -5.49 2.67
C ASP A 315 -20.08 -5.66 3.05
N LYS A 316 -20.84 -6.40 2.23
CA LYS A 316 -22.26 -6.70 2.52
C LYS A 316 -22.40 -7.76 3.61
N TRP A 317 -21.52 -8.77 3.62
CA TRP A 317 -21.55 -9.84 4.63
C TRP A 317 -21.23 -9.30 6.03
N ILE A 318 -20.21 -8.44 6.13
CA ILE A 318 -19.78 -7.84 7.40
C ILE A 318 -20.50 -6.52 7.72
N LYS A 319 -21.29 -6.00 6.76
CA LYS A 319 -22.08 -4.75 6.85
C LYS A 319 -21.24 -3.48 7.07
N ILE A 320 -19.98 -3.48 6.64
CA ILE A 320 -19.04 -2.35 6.68
C ILE A 320 -18.77 -1.90 5.24
N ASP A 321 -18.89 -0.60 4.98
CA ASP A 321 -18.68 0.00 3.65
C ASP A 321 -17.23 0.51 3.55
N GLU A 322 -16.30 -0.38 3.20
CA GLU A 322 -14.88 -0.02 3.03
C GLU A 322 -14.67 0.75 1.73
N GLY A 323 -15.21 0.21 0.64
CA GLY A 323 -15.48 0.99 -0.55
C GLY A 323 -14.30 1.34 -1.43
N MET A 324 -13.09 0.83 -1.15
CA MET A 324 -11.90 0.92 -2.02
C MET A 324 -11.21 -0.44 -2.22
N ASP A 325 -11.81 -1.51 -1.70
CA ASP A 325 -11.31 -2.87 -1.76
C ASP A 325 -9.95 -3.07 -1.06
N VAL A 326 -9.52 -2.16 -0.17
CA VAL A 326 -8.21 -2.28 0.49
C VAL A 326 -8.20 -3.50 1.40
N PHE A 327 -9.24 -3.67 2.23
CA PHE A 327 -9.38 -4.86 3.08
C PHE A 327 -9.42 -6.16 2.25
N LYS A 328 -10.13 -6.14 1.11
CA LYS A 328 -10.28 -7.31 0.25
C LYS A 328 -8.97 -7.67 -0.45
N LEU A 329 -8.28 -6.71 -1.06
CA LEU A 329 -7.06 -6.96 -1.82
C LEU A 329 -5.85 -7.16 -0.91
N HIS A 330 -5.69 -6.34 0.13
CA HIS A 330 -4.51 -6.36 1.00
C HIS A 330 -4.74 -7.21 2.27
N GLY A 331 -5.88 -7.04 2.94
CA GLY A 331 -6.19 -7.80 4.16
C GLY A 331 -6.38 -9.28 3.85
N ILE A 332 -7.40 -9.63 3.08
CA ILE A 332 -7.68 -11.03 2.70
C ILE A 332 -6.56 -11.58 1.81
N GLY A 333 -6.10 -10.81 0.81
CA GLY A 333 -5.02 -11.25 -0.07
C GLY A 333 -3.73 -11.55 0.67
N GLY A 334 -3.33 -10.70 1.63
CA GLY A 334 -2.14 -10.90 2.45
C GLY A 334 -2.28 -12.12 3.35
N MET A 335 -3.46 -12.34 3.95
CA MET A 335 -3.73 -13.54 4.75
C MET A 335 -3.63 -14.83 3.93
N VAL A 336 -4.18 -14.84 2.71
CA VAL A 336 -4.06 -15.98 1.80
C VAL A 336 -2.60 -16.22 1.41
N GLY A 337 -1.89 -15.16 1.03
CA GLY A 337 -0.47 -15.22 0.70
C GLY A 337 0.36 -15.81 1.85
N SER A 338 0.27 -15.23 3.05
CA SER A 338 1.02 -15.69 4.22
C SER A 338 0.68 -17.13 4.60
N PHE A 339 -0.58 -17.56 4.47
CA PHE A 339 -0.98 -18.95 4.69
C PHE A 339 -0.33 -19.90 3.67
N LEU A 340 -0.37 -19.55 2.39
CA LEU A 340 0.22 -20.35 1.32
C LEU A 340 1.76 -20.37 1.38
N THR A 341 2.41 -19.32 1.89
CA THR A 341 3.85 -19.32 2.19
C THR A 341 4.21 -20.45 3.16
N GLY A 342 3.42 -20.63 4.22
CA GLY A 342 3.68 -21.68 5.21
C GLY A 342 3.52 -23.10 4.64
N ILE A 343 2.66 -23.26 3.63
CA ILE A 343 2.50 -24.53 2.93
C ILE A 343 3.66 -24.75 1.95
N PHE A 344 3.97 -23.76 1.12
CA PHE A 344 4.79 -23.97 -0.07
C PHE A 344 6.23 -23.48 0.02
N GLY A 345 6.67 -22.91 1.15
CA GLY A 345 8.06 -22.51 1.34
C GLY A 345 9.04 -23.66 1.10
N GLN A 346 10.11 -23.38 0.35
CA GLN A 346 11.12 -24.34 -0.09
C GLN A 346 12.53 -23.87 0.32
N ALA A 347 13.27 -24.69 1.04
CA ALA A 347 14.59 -24.37 1.56
C ALA A 347 15.62 -24.16 0.44
N TRP A 348 15.55 -24.95 -0.63
CA TRP A 348 16.45 -24.79 -1.78
C TRP A 348 16.31 -23.43 -2.47
N ILE A 349 15.14 -22.77 -2.39
CA ILE A 349 14.92 -21.42 -2.89
C ILE A 349 15.57 -20.39 -1.96
N TYR A 350 15.43 -20.61 -0.64
CA TYR A 350 16.07 -19.78 0.38
C TYR A 350 17.59 -19.77 0.17
N ASP A 351 18.17 -20.95 -0.09
CA ASP A 351 19.62 -21.15 -0.22
C ASP A 351 20.24 -20.52 -1.48
N LEU A 352 19.42 -19.99 -2.42
CA LEU A 352 19.89 -19.34 -3.65
C LEU A 352 20.68 -18.04 -3.39
N ASP A 353 20.70 -17.53 -2.16
CA ASP A 353 21.55 -16.41 -1.74
C ASP A 353 22.90 -16.85 -1.14
N GLY A 354 23.14 -18.16 -1.00
CA GLY A 354 24.37 -18.72 -0.46
C GLY A 354 24.50 -18.65 1.07
N LEU A 355 23.43 -18.33 1.81
CA LEU A 355 23.42 -18.29 3.27
C LEU A 355 23.08 -19.64 3.93
N GLY A 356 22.68 -20.64 3.13
CA GLY A 356 22.37 -22.00 3.58
C GLY A 356 23.59 -22.89 3.86
N PRO A 357 23.38 -24.21 3.99
CA PRO A 357 22.14 -24.93 3.67
C PRO A 357 21.09 -24.89 4.79
N TYR A 358 19.82 -24.74 4.41
CA TYR A 358 18.68 -24.98 5.29
C TYR A 358 18.05 -26.34 4.95
N ASP A 359 17.73 -27.14 5.97
CA ASP A 359 17.21 -28.50 5.73
C ASP A 359 15.77 -28.50 5.20
N SER A 360 14.93 -27.56 5.66
CA SER A 360 13.51 -27.49 5.34
C SER A 360 12.92 -26.13 5.73
N LEU A 361 11.89 -25.66 5.01
CA LEU A 361 11.31 -24.34 5.23
C LEU A 361 9.79 -24.37 5.50
N GLY A 362 9.00 -24.89 4.56
CA GLY A 362 7.54 -24.94 4.65
C GLY A 362 6.99 -26.36 4.74
N GLY A 363 5.66 -26.48 4.72
CA GLY A 363 4.96 -27.77 4.72
C GLY A 363 5.37 -28.70 3.58
N MET A 364 5.69 -28.14 2.41
CA MET A 364 6.18 -28.86 1.22
C MET A 364 7.53 -29.53 1.45
N ASP A 365 8.36 -28.98 2.35
CA ASP A 365 9.63 -29.58 2.78
C ASP A 365 9.48 -30.44 4.04
N GLY A 366 8.26 -30.72 4.49
CA GLY A 366 7.98 -31.52 5.69
C GLY A 366 7.83 -30.71 7.00
N VAL A 367 7.92 -29.38 6.96
CA VAL A 367 7.73 -28.51 8.14
C VAL A 367 6.26 -28.14 8.31
N GLY A 368 5.41 -29.12 8.65
CA GLY A 368 3.97 -28.88 8.80
C GLY A 368 3.60 -27.80 9.84
N VAL A 369 4.43 -27.63 10.88
CA VAL A 369 4.25 -26.58 11.90
C VAL A 369 4.37 -25.16 11.34
N GLN A 370 4.98 -24.99 10.15
CA GLN A 370 5.16 -23.68 9.54
C GLN A 370 3.81 -23.00 9.27
N VAL A 371 2.78 -23.75 8.88
CA VAL A 371 1.41 -23.21 8.71
C VAL A 371 0.89 -22.60 10.01
N GLY A 372 1.16 -23.23 11.16
CA GLY A 372 0.78 -22.71 12.47
C GLY A 372 1.49 -21.39 12.81
N ARG A 373 2.77 -21.25 12.43
CA ARG A 373 3.54 -20.00 12.60
C ARG A 373 2.98 -18.86 11.74
N GLN A 374 2.60 -19.15 10.50
CA GLN A 374 1.93 -18.17 9.64
C GLN A 374 0.57 -17.73 10.20
N LEU A 375 -0.21 -18.66 10.78
CA LEU A 375 -1.48 -18.32 11.42
C LEU A 375 -1.28 -17.42 12.64
N ALA A 376 -0.23 -17.65 13.43
CA ALA A 376 0.13 -16.77 14.54
C ALA A 376 0.49 -15.35 14.06
N GLU A 377 1.31 -15.23 13.01
CA GLU A 377 1.60 -13.96 12.35
C GLU A 377 0.33 -13.25 11.87
N ILE A 378 -0.48 -13.94 11.06
CA ILE A 378 -1.72 -13.40 10.50
C ILE A 378 -2.63 -12.86 11.60
N THR A 379 -2.90 -13.68 12.63
CA THR A 379 -3.83 -13.30 13.70
C THR A 379 -3.31 -12.17 14.56
N ALA A 380 -2.02 -12.18 14.90
CA ALA A 380 -1.43 -11.11 15.71
C ALA A 380 -1.43 -9.77 14.96
N ILE A 381 -1.01 -9.76 13.69
CA ILE A 381 -0.95 -8.53 12.88
C ILE A 381 -2.36 -8.02 12.57
N ALA A 382 -3.29 -8.90 12.17
CA ALA A 382 -4.67 -8.52 11.88
C ALA A 382 -5.37 -7.93 13.12
N SER A 383 -5.29 -8.62 14.26
CA SER A 383 -5.95 -8.16 15.50
C SER A 383 -5.34 -6.87 16.03
N TYR A 384 -4.01 -6.75 16.07
CA TYR A 384 -3.34 -5.54 16.53
C TYR A 384 -3.63 -4.34 15.65
N SER A 385 -3.46 -4.49 14.33
CA SER A 385 -3.70 -3.39 13.38
C SER A 385 -5.16 -2.93 13.39
N PHE A 386 -6.13 -3.84 13.48
CA PHE A 386 -7.54 -3.47 13.60
C PHE A 386 -7.84 -2.74 14.92
N VAL A 387 -7.46 -3.34 16.06
CA VAL A 387 -7.81 -2.82 17.40
C VAL A 387 -7.14 -1.47 17.66
N VAL A 388 -5.83 -1.36 17.42
CA VAL A 388 -5.09 -0.11 17.66
C VAL A 388 -5.54 0.98 16.70
N SER A 389 -5.84 0.65 15.43
CA SER A 389 -6.44 1.61 14.51
C SER A 389 -7.80 2.09 14.98
N CYS A 390 -8.68 1.20 15.46
CA CYS A 390 -9.96 1.62 16.03
C CYS A 390 -9.78 2.59 17.21
N ILE A 391 -8.89 2.26 18.15
CA ILE A 391 -8.59 3.12 19.30
C ILE A 391 -8.13 4.50 18.83
N LEU A 392 -7.18 4.54 17.89
CA LEU A 392 -6.64 5.78 17.35
C LEU A 392 -7.72 6.61 16.62
N LEU A 393 -8.54 5.97 15.80
CA LEU A 393 -9.61 6.62 15.05
C LEU A 393 -10.70 7.18 15.98
N TYR A 394 -11.10 6.44 17.01
CA TYR A 394 -12.03 6.94 18.01
C TYR A 394 -11.42 8.08 18.83
N ALA A 395 -10.15 8.01 19.19
CA ALA A 395 -9.47 9.11 19.89
C ALA A 395 -9.49 10.39 19.03
N LEU A 396 -9.10 10.31 17.76
CA LEU A 396 -9.12 11.46 16.83
C LEU A 396 -10.54 11.98 16.60
N LYS A 397 -11.55 11.10 16.57
CA LYS A 397 -12.95 11.47 16.37
C LYS A 397 -13.48 12.42 17.44
N TYR A 398 -12.99 12.33 18.69
CA TYR A 398 -13.45 13.16 19.81
C TYR A 398 -12.60 14.39 20.08
N ILE A 399 -11.48 14.58 19.36
CA ILE A 399 -10.66 15.79 19.48
C ILE A 399 -11.23 16.88 18.53
N PRO A 400 -11.63 18.06 19.05
CA PRO A 400 -12.14 19.15 18.22
C PRO A 400 -11.16 19.54 17.11
N GLY A 401 -11.65 19.64 15.88
CA GLY A 401 -10.83 19.95 14.70
C GLY A 401 -10.17 18.73 14.03
N MET A 402 -10.15 17.57 14.69
CA MET A 402 -9.53 16.32 14.21
C MET A 402 -10.53 15.28 13.67
N HIS A 403 -11.78 15.66 13.49
CA HIS A 403 -12.78 14.79 12.87
C HIS A 403 -12.31 14.36 11.48
N LEU A 404 -12.11 13.05 11.30
CA LEU A 404 -11.66 12.47 10.04
C LEU A 404 -12.74 12.54 8.96
N ARG A 405 -14.00 12.24 9.31
CA ARG A 405 -15.11 12.32 8.37
C ARG A 405 -15.45 13.77 8.06
N VAL A 406 -15.58 14.10 6.78
CA VAL A 406 -16.11 15.39 6.32
C VAL A 406 -17.59 15.55 6.65
N THR A 407 -18.11 16.78 6.61
CA THR A 407 -19.54 17.04 6.77
C THR A 407 -20.35 16.39 5.65
N SER A 408 -21.65 16.18 5.88
CA SER A 408 -22.52 15.58 4.85
C SER A 408 -22.61 16.47 3.62
N GLU A 409 -22.56 17.78 3.82
CA GLU A 409 -22.56 18.81 2.78
C GLU A 409 -21.29 18.71 1.93
N ALA A 410 -20.11 18.63 2.55
CA ALA A 410 -18.83 18.44 1.85
C ALA A 410 -18.77 17.08 1.12
N GLU A 411 -19.31 16.00 1.71
CA GLU A 411 -19.41 14.68 1.06
C GLU A 411 -20.29 14.75 -0.20
N MET A 412 -21.33 15.60 -0.19
CA MET A 412 -22.24 15.83 -1.32
C MET A 412 -21.61 16.74 -2.39
N MET A 413 -20.92 17.82 -2.01
CA MET A 413 -20.22 18.69 -2.97
C MET A 413 -19.03 17.98 -3.63
N GLY A 414 -18.31 17.13 -2.88
CA GLY A 414 -17.07 16.48 -3.30
C GLY A 414 -15.86 17.10 -2.63
N LEU A 415 -14.92 16.24 -2.20
CA LEU A 415 -13.72 16.63 -1.45
C LEU A 415 -12.83 17.61 -2.22
N ASP A 416 -12.81 17.51 -3.55
CA ASP A 416 -11.96 18.37 -4.37
C ASP A 416 -12.40 19.85 -4.23
N LEU A 417 -13.70 20.13 -4.36
CA LEU A 417 -14.24 21.49 -4.19
C LEU A 417 -14.19 21.99 -2.73
N ASP A 418 -14.28 21.09 -1.76
CA ASP A 418 -14.24 21.44 -0.33
C ASP A 418 -12.83 21.81 0.14
N GLN A 419 -11.79 21.15 -0.39
CA GLN A 419 -10.43 21.23 0.15
C GLN A 419 -9.44 21.98 -0.74
N PHE A 420 -9.77 22.23 -2.01
CA PHE A 420 -8.91 22.95 -2.95
C PHE A 420 -9.61 24.22 -3.45
N GLY A 421 -9.17 25.38 -2.94
CA GLY A 421 -9.79 26.68 -3.24
C GLY A 421 -9.50 27.22 -4.64
N ASP A 422 -8.41 26.79 -5.27
CA ASP A 422 -7.92 27.35 -6.54
C ASP A 422 -8.10 26.39 -7.73
N GLU A 423 -8.73 25.23 -7.54
CA GLU A 423 -8.83 24.19 -8.57
C GLU A 423 -10.08 24.32 -9.45
N GLN A 424 -9.85 24.66 -10.71
CA GLN A 424 -10.80 24.39 -11.78
C GLN A 424 -10.70 22.90 -12.15
N ILE A 425 -11.57 22.08 -11.57
CA ILE A 425 -11.66 20.65 -11.90
C ILE A 425 -12.02 20.51 -13.39
N GLY A 426 -11.13 19.89 -14.18
CA GLY A 426 -11.17 19.85 -15.65
C GLY A 426 -12.49 19.42 -16.31
N ASP A 427 -12.63 19.81 -17.58
CA ASP A 427 -13.79 19.73 -18.51
C ASP A 427 -15.13 20.30 -18.02
N TRP A 428 -15.34 20.49 -16.73
CA TRP A 428 -16.58 21.08 -16.21
C TRP A 428 -16.64 22.58 -16.46
N SER A 429 -15.53 23.32 -16.38
CA SER A 429 -15.52 24.74 -16.78
C SER A 429 -15.95 24.92 -18.23
N LEU A 430 -15.58 24.00 -19.12
CA LEU A 430 -16.01 24.00 -20.52
C LEU A 430 -17.50 23.65 -20.68
N MET A 431 -18.03 22.72 -19.87
CA MET A 431 -19.46 22.36 -19.90
C MET A 431 -20.35 23.41 -19.21
N GLU A 432 -19.90 24.02 -18.11
CA GLU A 432 -20.57 25.13 -17.44
C GLU A 432 -20.52 26.39 -18.29
N GLN A 433 -19.38 26.71 -18.94
CA GLN A 433 -19.31 27.76 -19.95
C GLN A 433 -20.28 27.47 -21.09
N ASN A 434 -20.29 26.25 -21.64
CA ASN A 434 -21.21 25.90 -22.73
C ASN A 434 -22.68 25.92 -22.29
N HIS A 435 -23.02 25.55 -21.05
CA HIS A 435 -24.38 25.66 -20.52
C HIS A 435 -24.77 27.11 -20.23
N PHE A 436 -23.85 27.94 -19.72
CA PHE A 436 -24.08 29.37 -19.55
C PHE A 436 -24.23 30.07 -20.91
N GLU A 437 -23.38 29.78 -21.89
CA GLU A 437 -23.47 30.33 -23.24
C GLU A 437 -24.71 29.83 -24.02
N ALA A 438 -25.09 28.56 -23.87
CA ALA A 438 -26.32 28.02 -24.44
C ALA A 438 -27.58 28.63 -23.79
N SER A 439 -27.57 28.84 -22.47
CA SER A 439 -28.68 29.51 -21.77
C SER A 439 -28.75 31.01 -22.12
N ALA A 440 -27.60 31.69 -22.21
CA ALA A 440 -27.51 33.10 -22.57
C ALA A 440 -27.95 33.34 -24.02
N SER A 441 -27.57 32.49 -24.96
CA SER A 441 -28.01 32.54 -26.36
C SER A 441 -29.50 32.19 -26.55
N SER A 442 -30.05 31.30 -25.72
CA SER A 442 -31.49 31.01 -25.70
C SER A 442 -32.32 32.18 -25.13
N SER A 443 -31.76 32.94 -24.18
CA SER A 443 -32.42 34.10 -23.59
C SER A 443 -32.36 35.35 -24.49
N SER A 444 -31.30 35.52 -25.28
CA SER A 444 -31.16 36.64 -26.22
C SER A 444 -32.03 36.49 -27.47
N SER A 445 -32.27 35.26 -27.92
CA SER A 445 -33.16 34.95 -29.04
C SER A 445 -34.66 35.09 -28.68
N GLN A 446 -35.05 34.88 -27.42
CA GLN A 446 -36.43 35.13 -26.97
C GLN A 446 -36.76 36.62 -26.78
N ASN A 447 -35.78 37.46 -26.41
CA ASN A 447 -36.01 38.90 -26.24
C ASN A 447 -36.02 39.70 -27.55
N ALA A 448 -35.41 39.19 -28.62
CA ALA A 448 -35.44 39.85 -29.93
C ALA A 448 -36.79 39.69 -30.67
N ALA A 449 -37.61 38.71 -30.30
CA ALA A 449 -38.90 38.42 -30.96
C ALA A 449 -40.09 39.22 -30.41
N MET A 450 -39.91 40.04 -29.35
CA MET A 450 -41.01 40.79 -28.70
C MET A 450 -41.01 42.31 -28.92
N ALA A 451 -40.08 42.86 -29.71
CA ALA A 451 -40.08 44.29 -30.03
C ALA A 451 -40.88 44.59 -31.31
N VAL A 452 -42.22 44.62 -31.21
CA VAL A 452 -43.10 45.19 -32.24
C VAL A 452 -43.22 46.70 -32.03
N PRO A 453 -42.94 47.56 -33.02
CA PRO A 453 -43.04 49.01 -32.86
C PRO A 453 -44.51 49.47 -32.99
N THR A 454 -45.07 50.05 -31.92
CA THR A 454 -46.39 50.70 -31.96
C THR A 454 -46.30 52.05 -32.65
N GLY A 455 -46.69 52.08 -33.92
CA GLY A 455 -46.97 53.30 -34.69
C GLY A 455 -48.38 53.84 -34.44
N THR A 456 -48.45 55.17 -34.49
CA THR A 456 -49.60 56.09 -34.38
C THR A 456 -50.77 55.84 -35.36
N LYS A 457 -52.03 56.11 -34.96
CA LYS A 457 -52.91 57.21 -35.44
C LYS A 457 -54.43 56.97 -35.24
N GLU A 458 -55.09 58.04 -34.74
CA GLU A 458 -56.36 58.67 -35.17
C GLU A 458 -57.57 57.81 -35.57
N ALA A 459 -58.65 57.86 -34.78
CA ALA A 459 -59.89 58.64 -35.04
C ALA A 459 -60.93 58.38 -33.93
#